data_AF-A0A1A2PSU8-F1
#
_entry.id   AF-A0A1A2PSU8-F1
#
_cell.length_a   1.000
_cell.length_b   1.000
_cell.length_c   1.000
_cell.angle_alpha   90.00
_cell.angle_beta   90.00
_cell.angle_gamma   90.00
#
_symmetry.space_group_name_H-M   'P 1'
#
loop_
_entity.id
_entity.type
_entity.pdbx_description
1 polymer ?
#
loop_
_entity_poly.entity_id
_entity_poly.type
_entity_poly.pdbx_seq_one_letter_code
_entity_poly.pdbx_strand_id
1 'polypeptide(L)'
;MTLNLASRCSPAQSRPTTDSAHISDEDMAWSLVDAVKSCLTDYERTVVFVELGCGEGYLVIKRIITVLLVTRMTLPEAILWKLSRWLNGYAGSPEEPQLRMMLDVIRLQQLEAGSRDD
;
A
#
# COMPACT_ATOMS: atom_id res chain seq x y z
N MET A 1 -49.17 -20.92 -30.46
CA MET A 1 -48.34 -19.73 -30.74
C MET A 1 -47.06 -19.87 -29.95
N THR A 2 -45.93 -19.62 -30.61
CA THR A 2 -44.58 -20.08 -30.28
C THR A 2 -43.88 -19.21 -29.23
N LEU A 3 -43.01 -19.83 -28.43
CA LEU A 3 -42.18 -19.24 -27.37
C LEU A 3 -40.99 -18.41 -27.91
N ASN A 4 -40.46 -17.56 -27.01
CA ASN A 4 -39.12 -16.93 -26.93
C ASN A 4 -38.84 -15.63 -27.73
N LEU A 5 -38.43 -14.60 -26.98
CA LEU A 5 -37.23 -13.83 -27.35
C LEU A 5 -36.39 -13.57 -26.09
N ALA A 6 -35.25 -14.25 -26.02
CA ALA A 6 -34.21 -14.03 -25.05
C ALA A 6 -33.61 -12.64 -25.23
N SER A 7 -33.66 -11.81 -24.19
CA SER A 7 -32.79 -10.63 -24.11
C SER A 7 -31.48 -11.07 -23.44
N ARG A 8 -30.51 -11.47 -24.25
CA ARG A 8 -29.13 -11.70 -23.79
C ARG A 8 -28.23 -10.56 -24.23
N CYS A 9 -27.46 -10.10 -23.25
CA CYS A 9 -26.11 -9.55 -23.35
C CYS A 9 -25.87 -8.30 -24.21
N SER A 10 -25.49 -7.23 -23.51
CA SER A 10 -24.22 -6.58 -23.82
C SER A 10 -23.39 -6.57 -22.54
N PRO A 11 -22.25 -7.28 -22.46
CA PRO A 11 -21.26 -6.91 -21.48
C PRO A 11 -20.76 -5.53 -21.91
N ALA A 12 -20.88 -4.53 -21.04
CA ALA A 12 -20.08 -3.34 -21.19
C ALA A 12 -18.62 -3.80 -21.15
N GLN A 13 -18.02 -3.91 -22.34
CA GLN A 13 -16.60 -4.12 -22.52
C GLN A 13 -15.90 -2.91 -21.89
N SER A 14 -15.54 -3.02 -20.62
CA SER A 14 -14.55 -2.12 -20.04
C SER A 14 -13.26 -2.38 -20.80
N ARG A 15 -12.95 -1.46 -21.72
CA ARG A 15 -11.70 -1.41 -22.47
C ARG A 15 -10.53 -1.71 -21.50
N PRO A 16 -9.53 -2.51 -21.88
CA PRO A 16 -8.27 -2.48 -21.20
C PRO A 16 -7.60 -1.17 -21.59
N THR A 17 -7.94 -0.09 -20.88
CA THR A 17 -7.04 1.06 -20.83
C THR A 17 -5.84 0.58 -20.06
N THR A 18 -4.73 0.41 -20.77
CA THR A 18 -3.38 0.46 -20.20
C THR A 18 -3.19 1.86 -19.62
N ASP A 19 -3.89 2.13 -18.53
CA ASP A 19 -3.72 3.32 -17.72
C ASP A 19 -2.72 2.93 -16.65
N SER A 20 -1.68 3.74 -16.50
CA SER A 20 -0.68 3.54 -15.47
C SER A 20 -1.40 3.61 -14.14
N ALA A 21 -1.79 2.45 -13.58
CA ALA A 21 -2.61 2.38 -12.39
C ALA A 21 -1.91 3.12 -11.25
N HIS A 22 -2.35 4.36 -11.04
CA HIS A 22 -1.96 5.21 -9.93
C HIS A 22 -2.51 4.54 -8.68
N ILE A 23 -1.62 4.17 -7.76
CA ILE A 23 -2.03 3.57 -6.49
C ILE A 23 -2.54 4.72 -5.63
N SER A 24 -3.78 4.64 -5.14
CA SER A 24 -4.30 5.65 -4.22
C SER A 24 -3.66 5.52 -2.84
N ASP A 25 -3.69 6.59 -2.05
CA ASP A 25 -3.22 6.54 -0.66
C ASP A 25 -4.01 5.52 0.16
N GLU A 26 -5.31 5.42 -0.09
CA GLU A 26 -6.16 4.43 0.56
C GLU A 26 -5.73 2.99 0.21
N ASP A 27 -5.55 2.68 -1.07
CA ASP A 27 -5.11 1.34 -1.51
C ASP A 27 -3.72 0.96 -0.98
N MET A 28 -2.83 1.93 -0.85
CA MET A 28 -1.50 1.71 -0.29
C MET A 28 -1.57 1.54 1.22
N ALA A 29 -2.35 2.37 1.91
CA ALA A 29 -2.56 2.30 3.35
C ALA A 29 -3.15 0.95 3.76
N TRP A 30 -4.21 0.49 3.10
CA TRP A 30 -4.80 -0.84 3.35
C TRP A 30 -3.78 -1.97 3.19
N SER A 31 -2.96 -1.94 2.14
CA SER A 31 -1.93 -2.96 1.92
C SER A 31 -0.83 -2.94 2.97
N LEU A 32 -0.44 -1.77 3.47
CA LEU A 32 0.52 -1.67 4.57
C LEU A 32 -0.09 -2.21 5.86
N VAL A 33 -1.34 -1.84 6.18
CA VAL A 33 -2.04 -2.33 7.38
C VAL A 33 -2.10 -3.85 7.40
N ASP A 34 -2.48 -4.48 6.29
CA ASP A 34 -2.53 -5.94 6.20
C ASP A 34 -1.15 -6.58 6.39
N ALA A 35 -0.09 -5.94 5.88
CA ALA A 35 1.28 -6.45 6.01
C ALA A 35 1.83 -6.35 7.44
N VAL A 36 1.43 -5.34 8.22
CA VAL A 36 1.96 -5.09 9.57
C VAL A 36 1.00 -5.46 10.70
N LYS A 37 -0.22 -5.94 10.38
CA LYS A 37 -1.32 -6.14 11.33
C LYS A 37 -0.95 -6.94 12.58
N SER A 38 -0.11 -7.97 12.42
CA SER A 38 0.36 -8.83 13.51
C SER A 38 1.33 -8.15 14.46
N CYS A 39 1.95 -7.05 14.03
CA CYS A 39 3.00 -6.35 14.76
C CYS A 39 2.52 -5.02 15.36
N LEU A 40 1.32 -4.56 15.01
CA LEU A 40 0.71 -3.40 15.65
C LEU A 40 0.14 -3.75 17.02
N THR A 41 0.39 -2.89 18.01
CA THR A 41 -0.32 -2.90 19.28
C THR A 41 -1.82 -2.60 19.08
N ASP A 42 -2.65 -2.93 20.06
CA ASP A 42 -4.10 -2.66 19.99
C ASP A 42 -4.40 -1.16 19.84
N TYR A 43 -3.60 -0.32 20.51
CA TYR A 43 -3.70 1.14 20.38
C TYR A 43 -3.35 1.61 18.96
N GLU A 44 -2.20 1.19 18.42
CA GLU A 44 -1.77 1.57 17.06
C GLU A 44 -2.78 1.11 16.01
N ARG A 45 -3.29 -0.11 16.15
CA ARG A 45 -4.31 -0.67 15.27
C ARG A 45 -5.59 0.17 15.31
N THR A 46 -6.02 0.59 16.49
CA THR A 46 -7.21 1.45 16.66
C THR A 46 -7.02 2.78 15.95
N VAL A 47 -5.88 3.44 16.17
CA VAL A 47 -5.60 4.74 15.57
C VAL A 47 -5.55 4.64 14.04
N VAL A 48 -4.87 3.63 13.50
CA VAL A 48 -4.80 3.36 12.07
C VAL A 48 -6.18 3.16 11.45
N PHE A 49 -7.07 2.38 12.08
CA PHE A 49 -8.42 2.17 11.54
C PHE A 49 -9.30 3.42 11.63
N VAL A 50 -9.12 4.25 12.66
CA VAL A 50 -9.82 5.55 12.76
C VAL A 50 -9.36 6.48 11.64
N GLU A 51 -8.05 6.63 11.44
CA GLU A 51 -7.49 7.46 10.37
C GLU A 51 -7.96 6.97 8.99
N LEU A 52 -7.97 5.66 8.73
CA LEU A 52 -8.53 5.08 7.50
C LEU A 52 -10.02 5.41 7.34
N GLY A 53 -10.83 5.27 8.41
CA GLY A 53 -12.25 5.60 8.38
C GLY A 53 -12.55 7.08 8.12
N CYS A 54 -11.58 7.96 8.39
CA CYS A 54 -11.63 9.39 8.08
C CYS A 54 -11.11 9.74 6.67
N GLY A 55 -10.57 8.78 5.92
CA GLY A 55 -9.97 9.03 4.61
C GLY A 55 -8.52 9.53 4.64
N GLU A 56 -7.84 9.44 5.80
CA GLU A 56 -6.49 9.97 6.02
C GLU A 56 -5.40 8.95 5.62
N GLY A 57 -5.51 8.39 4.41
CA GLY A 57 -4.61 7.32 3.93
C GLY A 57 -3.13 7.69 3.98
N TYR A 58 -2.79 8.93 3.61
CA TYR A 58 -1.41 9.42 3.66
C TYR A 58 -0.83 9.41 5.08
N LEU A 59 -1.61 9.84 6.09
CA LEU A 59 -1.17 9.84 7.48
C LEU A 59 -0.93 8.42 7.98
N VAL A 60 -1.81 7.49 7.62
CA VAL A 60 -1.66 6.06 7.93
C VAL A 60 -0.38 5.49 7.33
N ILE A 61 -0.11 5.76 6.05
CA ILE A 61 1.11 5.31 5.37
C ILE A 61 2.34 5.85 6.11
N LYS A 62 2.40 7.15 6.37
CA LYS A 62 3.53 7.79 7.05
C LYS A 62 3.76 7.18 8.43
N ARG A 63 2.68 6.96 9.18
CA ARG A 63 2.71 6.33 10.51
C ARG A 63 3.28 4.92 10.46
N ILE A 64 2.81 4.09 9.53
CA ILE A 64 3.28 2.70 9.40
C ILE A 64 4.75 2.68 8.97
N ILE A 65 5.18 3.51 8.02
CA ILE A 65 6.60 3.60 7.63
C ILE A 65 7.46 4.01 8.84
N THR A 66 7.02 4.96 9.67
CA THR A 66 7.72 5.32 10.91
C THR A 66 7.81 4.14 11.88
N VAL A 67 6.73 3.39 12.08
CA VAL A 67 6.75 2.19 12.93
C VAL A 67 7.76 1.18 12.40
N LEU A 68 7.75 0.89 11.09
CA LEU A 68 8.68 -0.04 10.45
C LEU A 68 10.15 0.36 10.65
N LEU A 69 10.47 1.66 10.54
CA LEU A 69 11.82 2.16 10.78
C LEU A 69 12.29 1.95 12.22
N VAL A 70 11.40 2.12 13.19
CA VAL A 70 11.69 1.97 14.62
C VAL A 70 11.80 0.50 15.02
N THR A 71 10.86 -0.33 14.55
CA THR A 71 10.80 -1.75 14.91
C THR A 71 11.72 -2.63 14.05
N ARG A 72 12.25 -2.09 12.94
CA ARG A 72 13.03 -2.82 11.93
C ARG A 72 12.33 -4.07 11.40
N MET A 73 11.00 -4.02 11.32
CA MET A 73 10.20 -5.14 10.83
C MET A 73 10.43 -5.35 9.33
N THR A 74 10.50 -6.61 8.92
CA THR A 74 10.57 -7.00 7.51
C THR A 74 9.20 -6.88 6.86
N LEU A 75 9.16 -6.28 5.67
CA LEU A 75 7.98 -6.26 4.82
C LEU A 75 8.16 -7.27 3.69
N PRO A 76 7.07 -7.89 3.20
CA PRO A 76 7.14 -8.66 1.97
C PRO A 76 7.62 -7.78 0.79
N GLU A 77 8.47 -8.32 -0.07
CA GLU A 77 9.03 -7.60 -1.24
C GLU A 77 7.92 -7.04 -2.15
N ALA A 78 6.79 -7.75 -2.28
CA ALA A 78 5.63 -7.27 -3.04
C ALA A 78 5.07 -5.93 -2.50
N ILE A 79 5.11 -5.73 -1.17
CA ILE A 79 4.67 -4.49 -0.52
C ILE A 79 5.68 -3.37 -0.73
N LEU A 80 6.99 -3.67 -0.66
CA LEU A 80 8.06 -2.70 -0.96
C LEU A 80 7.99 -2.23 -2.41
N TRP A 81 7.75 -3.14 -3.34
CA TRP A 81 7.54 -2.80 -4.75
C TRP A 81 6.30 -1.92 -4.93
N LYS A 82 5.17 -2.29 -4.30
CA LYS A 82 3.93 -1.51 -4.36
C LYS A 82 4.13 -0.10 -3.79
N LEU A 83 4.82 0.02 -2.65
CA LEU A 83 5.14 1.30 -2.01
C LEU A 83 6.05 2.17 -2.88
N SER A 84 7.05 1.57 -3.53
CA SER A 84 7.91 2.27 -4.49
C SER A 84 7.13 2.79 -5.70
N ARG A 85 6.13 2.03 -6.17
CA ARG A 85 5.26 2.45 -7.27
C ARG A 85 4.31 3.57 -6.85
N TRP A 86 3.73 3.48 -5.66
CA TRP A 86 2.90 4.54 -5.06
C TRP A 86 3.69 5.85 -4.95
N LEU A 87 4.96 5.80 -4.50
CA LEU A 87 5.83 6.98 -4.41
C LEU A 87 6.11 7.66 -5.76
N ASN A 88 5.99 6.97 -6.88
CA ASN A 88 6.12 7.63 -8.18
C ASN A 88 4.97 8.61 -8.46
N GLY A 89 3.81 8.46 -7.79
CA GLY A 89 2.72 9.45 -7.82
C GLY A 89 3.06 10.75 -7.10
N TYR A 90 4.06 10.74 -6.22
CA TYR A 90 4.55 11.90 -5.48
C TYR A 90 5.72 12.61 -6.18
N ALA A 91 6.08 12.21 -7.41
CA ALA A 91 7.22 12.78 -8.12
C ALA A 91 7.15 14.32 -8.20
N GLY A 92 8.17 15.00 -7.67
CA GLY A 92 8.26 16.47 -7.61
C GLY A 92 7.52 17.12 -6.44
N SER A 93 6.85 16.34 -5.58
CA SER A 93 6.27 16.84 -4.33
C SER A 93 7.36 17.09 -3.27
N PRO A 94 7.16 18.05 -2.35
CA PRO A 94 8.06 18.25 -1.21
C PRO A 94 8.25 17.02 -0.32
N GLU A 95 7.26 16.13 -0.28
CA GLU A 95 7.24 14.94 0.57
C GLU A 95 8.04 13.77 -0.03
N GLU A 96 8.18 13.72 -1.35
CA GLU A 96 8.85 12.62 -2.06
C GLU A 96 10.25 12.30 -1.52
N PRO A 97 11.18 13.28 -1.35
CA PRO A 97 12.54 12.95 -0.93
C PRO A 97 12.59 12.28 0.44
N GLN A 98 11.76 12.75 1.37
CA GLN A 98 11.69 12.17 2.71
C GLN A 98 11.16 10.73 2.65
N LEU A 99 10.08 10.49 1.91
CA LEU A 99 9.47 9.17 1.84
C LEU A 99 10.35 8.15 1.11
N ARG A 100 11.04 8.56 0.05
CA ARG A 100 12.03 7.71 -0.64
C ARG A 100 13.17 7.33 0.28
N MET A 101 13.72 8.28 1.03
CA MET A 101 14.77 8.01 2.02
C MET A 101 14.29 7.01 3.08
N MET A 102 13.07 7.17 3.61
CA MET A 102 12.52 6.21 4.57
C MET A 102 12.40 4.80 3.99
N LEU A 103 11.96 4.68 2.74
CA LEU A 103 11.88 3.38 2.04
C LEU A 103 13.26 2.75 1.86
N ASP A 104 14.28 3.52 1.48
CA ASP A 104 15.64 3.01 1.30
C ASP A 104 16.25 2.54 2.63
N VAL A 105 15.98 3.24 3.74
CA VAL A 105 16.39 2.78 5.08
C VAL A 105 15.70 1.46 5.45
N ILE A 106 14.40 1.31 5.19
CA ILE A 106 13.69 0.04 5.43
C ILE A 106 14.33 -1.09 4.63
N ARG A 107 14.64 -0.88 3.34
CA ARG A 107 15.32 -1.89 2.52
C ARG A 107 16.67 -2.29 3.11
N LEU A 108 17.46 -1.31 3.55
CA LEU A 108 18.77 -1.56 4.17
C LEU A 108 18.63 -2.38 5.46
N GLN A 109 17.68 -2.05 6.32
CA GLN A 109 17.40 -2.81 7.56
C GLN A 109 17.04 -4.27 7.27
N GLN A 110 16.29 -4.54 6.21
CA GLN A 110 15.91 -5.90 5.84
C GLN A 110 17.08 -6.71 5.25
N LEU A 111 17.99 -6.07 4.52
CA LEU A 111 19.22 -6.70 4.03
C LEU A 111 20.14 -7.11 5.19
N GLU A 112 20.27 -6.25 6.21
CA GLU A 112 21.03 -6.58 7.43
C GLU A 112 20.42 -7.76 8.20
N ALA A 113 19.08 -7.85 8.24
CA ALA A 113 18.38 -8.93 8.93
C ALA A 113 18.57 -10.29 8.23
N GLY A 114 18.60 -10.32 6.90
CA GLY A 114 18.83 -11.55 6.13
C GLY A 114 20.26 -12.10 6.21
N SER A 115 21.23 -11.30 6.66
CA SER A 115 22.64 -11.70 6.80
C SER A 115 22.97 -12.38 8.13
N ARG A 116 22.03 -12.46 9.08
CA ARG A 116 22.29 -12.92 10.46
C ARG A 116 21.93 -14.40 10.72
N ASP A 117 21.47 -15.09 9.70
CA ASP A 117 21.06 -16.51 9.74
C ASP A 117 22.06 -17.45 9.00
N ASP A 118 23.34 -17.05 8.89
CA ASP A 118 24.46 -17.90 8.45
C ASP A 118 25.36 -18.33 9.62
#